data_AF-A0A972W424-F1
#
_entry.id   AF-A0A972W424-F1
#
_cell.length_a   1.000
_cell.length_b   1.000
_cell.length_c   1.000
_cell.angle_alpha   90.00
_cell.angle_beta   90.00
_cell.angle_gamma   90.00
#
_symmetry.space_group_name_H-M   'P 1'
#
loop_
_entity.id
_entity.type
_entity.pdbx_description
1 polymer ?
#
loop_
_entity_poly.entity_id
_entity_poly.type
_entity_poly.pdbx_seq_one_letter_code
_entity_poly.pdbx_strand_id
1 'polypeptide(L)'
;METLLRPDHDDEEMKERGVVIDAANQLQVGEFQLLQLAYRDWHGEDLPEALISKIFTDYMTRSQVPHWARHYARNIIRGCDNGSIDENDQAFHHYDHEYGSVPSRSMLRFCIAVVCLVSFLGGGIIVANMTVENPASMFPPYLDINDLPKKKLPIDGLIVPKPKPEWPGSEEYFV
;
A
#
# COMPACT_ATOMS: atom_id res chain seq x y z
N MET A 1 36.87 -22.93 10.32
CA MET A 1 36.52 -22.68 11.74
C MET A 1 37.03 -21.29 12.12
N GLU A 2 36.54 -20.23 11.47
CA GLU A 2 36.98 -18.83 11.73
C GLU A 2 35.85 -17.97 12.29
N THR A 3 34.60 -18.36 12.09
CA THR A 3 33.41 -17.65 12.58
C THR A 3 33.24 -17.66 14.10
N LEU A 4 33.99 -18.50 14.84
CA LEU A 4 33.92 -18.56 16.31
C LEU A 4 34.96 -17.68 17.03
N LEU A 5 35.85 -17.00 16.30
CA LEU A 5 36.95 -16.23 16.90
C LEU A 5 36.74 -14.71 16.90
N ARG A 6 35.81 -14.18 16.11
CA ARG A 6 35.48 -12.74 16.07
C ARG A 6 34.00 -12.53 15.70
N PRO A 7 33.07 -12.44 16.67
CA PRO A 7 31.65 -12.21 16.37
C PRO A 7 31.39 -10.86 15.67
N ASP A 8 32.27 -9.88 15.87
CA ASP A 8 32.10 -8.53 15.33
C ASP A 8 32.35 -8.41 13.81
N HIS A 9 32.95 -9.42 13.18
CA HIS A 9 33.29 -9.34 11.75
C HIS A 9 32.04 -9.41 10.86
N ASP A 10 31.10 -10.30 11.21
CA ASP A 10 29.84 -10.45 10.49
C ASP A 10 28.98 -9.18 10.63
N ASP A 11 29.03 -8.53 11.80
CA ASP A 11 28.35 -7.26 12.07
C ASP A 11 28.90 -6.11 11.23
N GLU A 12 30.23 -6.05 11.04
CA GLU A 12 30.87 -5.05 10.18
C GLU A 12 30.51 -5.24 8.70
N GLU A 13 30.57 -6.47 8.17
CA GLU A 13 30.20 -6.76 6.78
C GLU A 13 28.72 -6.44 6.52
N MET A 14 27.84 -6.79 7.46
CA MET A 14 26.41 -6.49 7.35
C MET A 14 26.14 -4.98 7.39
N LYS A 15 26.90 -4.23 8.18
CA LYS A 15 26.85 -2.77 8.22
C LYS A 15 27.32 -2.15 6.90
N GLU A 16 28.36 -2.70 6.28
CA GLU A 16 28.84 -2.23 4.98
C GLU A 16 27.82 -2.47 3.87
N ARG A 17 27.13 -3.60 3.89
CA ARG A 17 26.02 -3.88 2.97
C ARG A 17 24.84 -2.93 3.18
N GLY A 18 24.54 -2.58 4.42
CA GLY A 18 23.51 -1.58 4.75
C GLY A 18 23.71 -0.26 4.01
N VAL A 19 24.95 0.23 3.92
CA VAL A 19 25.26 1.48 3.20
C VAL A 19 24.94 1.41 1.71
N VAL A 20 25.17 0.25 1.07
CA VAL A 20 24.86 0.02 -0.36
C VAL A 20 23.34 -0.01 -0.56
N ILE A 21 22.62 -0.70 0.32
CA ILE A 21 21.16 -0.78 0.30
C ILE A 21 20.54 0.61 0.47
N ASP A 22 21.02 1.38 1.44
CA ASP A 22 20.52 2.73 1.71
C ASP A 22 20.73 3.65 0.51
N ALA A 23 21.91 3.62 -0.12
CA ALA A 23 22.18 4.37 -1.33
C ALA A 23 21.29 3.95 -2.51
N ALA A 24 21.05 2.64 -2.68
CA ALA A 24 20.20 2.12 -3.75
C ALA A 24 18.74 2.57 -3.56
N ASN A 25 18.27 2.56 -2.31
CA ASN A 25 16.93 3.04 -1.94
C ASN A 25 16.76 4.55 -2.21
N GLN A 26 17.77 5.36 -1.88
CA GLN A 26 17.72 6.81 -2.16
C GLN A 26 17.64 7.10 -3.66
N LEU A 27 18.39 6.37 -4.47
CA LEU A 27 18.34 6.50 -5.93
C LEU A 27 17.16 5.75 -6.59
N GLN A 28 16.34 5.05 -5.80
CA GLN A 28 15.25 4.19 -6.30
C GLN A 28 15.69 3.19 -7.38
N VAL A 29 16.92 2.66 -7.26
CA VAL A 29 17.46 1.63 -8.17
C VAL A 29 17.68 0.32 -7.43
N GLY A 30 17.78 -0.79 -8.16
CA GLY A 30 18.15 -2.07 -7.56
C GLY A 30 19.60 -2.06 -7.06
N GLU A 31 19.89 -2.81 -5.99
CA GLU A 31 21.26 -3.00 -5.46
C GLU A 31 22.24 -3.47 -6.55
N PHE A 32 21.75 -4.31 -7.46
CA PHE A 32 22.52 -4.85 -8.58
C PHE A 32 22.95 -3.76 -9.57
N GLN A 33 22.04 -2.84 -9.86
CA GLN A 33 22.30 -1.71 -10.74
C GLN A 33 23.27 -0.73 -10.07
N LEU A 34 23.12 -0.49 -8.77
CA LEU A 34 24.06 0.34 -8.02
C LEU A 34 25.49 -0.24 -8.06
N LEU A 35 25.64 -1.57 -8.00
CA LEU A 35 26.93 -2.23 -8.18
C LEU A 35 27.50 -2.04 -9.59
N GLN A 36 26.68 -2.11 -10.63
CA GLN A 36 27.13 -1.86 -12.01
C GLN A 36 27.57 -0.40 -12.21
N LEU A 37 26.79 0.55 -11.71
CA LEU A 37 27.11 1.98 -11.74
C LEU A 37 28.41 2.26 -11.00
N ALA A 38 28.56 1.71 -9.79
CA ALA A 38 29.77 1.91 -8.99
C ALA A 38 31.01 1.29 -9.65
N TYR A 39 30.86 0.14 -10.31
CA TYR A 39 31.96 -0.45 -11.07
C TYR A 39 32.37 0.46 -12.24
N ARG A 40 31.40 0.97 -12.99
CA ARG A 40 31.64 1.88 -14.11
C ARG A 40 32.24 3.21 -13.68
N ASP A 41 31.78 3.79 -12.58
CA ASP A 41 32.36 5.01 -12.00
C ASP A 41 33.83 4.82 -11.61
N TRP A 42 34.16 3.65 -11.05
CA TRP A 42 35.51 3.35 -10.59
C TRP A 42 36.48 2.93 -11.70
N HIS A 43 36.03 2.08 -12.62
CA HIS A 43 36.87 1.46 -13.65
C HIS A 43 36.76 2.14 -15.02
N GLY A 44 35.75 2.99 -15.22
CA GLY A 44 35.50 3.67 -16.50
C GLY A 44 34.88 2.78 -17.59
N GLU A 45 34.58 1.52 -17.28
CA GLU A 45 34.03 0.53 -18.21
C GLU A 45 32.82 -0.20 -17.61
N ASP A 46 31.94 -0.71 -18.47
CA ASP A 46 30.80 -1.52 -18.02
C ASP A 46 31.27 -2.84 -17.41
N LEU A 47 30.52 -3.33 -16.41
CA LEU A 47 30.86 -4.56 -15.71
C LEU A 47 30.71 -5.78 -16.65
N PRO A 48 31.79 -6.52 -16.96
CA PRO A 48 31.71 -7.64 -17.90
C PRO A 48 30.92 -8.82 -17.32
N GLU A 49 30.11 -9.46 -18.16
CA GLU A 49 29.16 -10.51 -17.75
C GLU A 49 29.83 -11.67 -17.00
N ALA A 50 31.05 -12.04 -17.40
CA ALA A 50 31.84 -13.07 -16.72
C ALA A 50 32.18 -12.73 -15.26
N LEU A 51 32.27 -11.44 -14.92
CA LEU A 51 32.59 -10.96 -13.57
C LEU A 51 31.34 -10.69 -12.73
N ILE A 52 30.21 -10.37 -13.38
CA ILE A 52 28.91 -10.13 -12.72
C ILE A 52 28.56 -11.28 -11.78
N SER A 53 28.56 -12.51 -12.30
CA SER A 53 28.13 -13.68 -11.53
C SER A 53 28.98 -13.88 -10.28
N LYS A 54 30.30 -13.69 -10.39
CA LYS A 54 31.22 -13.85 -9.27
C LYS A 54 30.99 -12.78 -8.20
N ILE A 55 31.01 -11.51 -8.59
CA ILE A 55 30.81 -10.39 -7.65
C ILE A 55 29.47 -10.52 -6.94
N PHE A 56 28.41 -10.85 -7.69
CA PHE A 56 27.09 -10.98 -7.09
C PHE A 56 26.97 -12.18 -6.15
N THR A 57 27.57 -13.32 -6.52
CA THR A 57 27.59 -14.49 -5.64
C THR A 57 28.32 -14.18 -4.34
N ASP A 58 29.46 -13.50 -4.41
CA ASP A 58 30.21 -13.09 -3.22
C ASP A 58 29.43 -12.05 -2.39
N TYR A 59 28.80 -11.07 -3.05
CA TYR A 59 27.97 -10.05 -2.40
C TYR A 59 26.74 -10.64 -1.68
N MET A 60 26.01 -11.56 -2.32
CA MET A 60 24.78 -12.14 -1.75
C MET A 60 25.05 -13.25 -0.73
N THR A 61 26.10 -14.05 -0.95
CA THR A 61 26.38 -15.23 -0.11
C THR A 61 27.25 -14.88 1.09
N ARG A 62 28.18 -13.93 0.91
CA ARG A 62 29.16 -13.56 1.94
C ARG A 62 28.94 -12.15 2.48
N SER A 63 27.92 -11.42 2.02
CA SER A 63 27.72 -10.00 2.40
C SER A 63 28.94 -9.10 2.13
N GLN A 64 29.87 -9.55 1.28
CA GLN A 64 31.11 -8.83 1.03
C GLN A 64 30.88 -7.74 0.00
N VAL A 65 30.97 -6.49 0.47
CA VAL A 65 30.83 -5.32 -0.38
C VAL A 65 32.19 -4.93 -0.96
N PRO A 66 32.36 -4.89 -2.29
CA PRO A 66 33.59 -4.38 -2.89
C PRO A 66 33.89 -2.94 -2.46
N HIS A 67 35.16 -2.60 -2.27
CA HIS A 67 35.55 -1.27 -1.78
C HIS A 67 35.04 -0.12 -2.67
N TRP A 68 35.05 -0.30 -3.99
CA TRP A 68 34.52 0.69 -4.94
C TRP A 68 33.01 0.90 -4.75
N ALA A 69 32.24 -0.17 -4.54
CA ALA A 69 30.79 -0.11 -4.31
C ALA A 69 30.47 0.69 -3.04
N ARG A 70 31.24 0.41 -1.98
CA ARG A 70 31.11 1.09 -0.69
C ARG A 70 31.49 2.57 -0.75
N HIS A 71 32.51 2.89 -1.54
CA HIS A 71 32.91 4.28 -1.75
C HIS A 71 31.84 5.03 -2.52
N TYR A 72 31.33 4.44 -3.60
CA TYR A 72 30.27 5.00 -4.42
C TYR A 72 28.98 5.24 -3.63
N ALA A 73 28.52 4.24 -2.86
CA ALA A 73 27.33 4.35 -2.01
C ALA A 73 27.45 5.49 -0.98
N ARG A 74 28.63 5.67 -0.37
CA ARG A 74 28.88 6.79 0.56
C ARG A 74 28.84 8.15 -0.13
N ASN A 75 29.33 8.23 -1.37
CA ASN A 75 29.28 9.46 -2.15
C ASN A 75 27.84 9.81 -2.54
N ILE A 76 27.02 8.81 -2.89
CA ILE A 76 25.60 9.00 -3.18
C ILE A 76 24.87 9.55 -1.96
N ILE A 77 24.96 8.87 -0.81
CA ILE A 77 24.25 9.28 0.42
C ILE A 77 24.63 10.72 0.80
N ARG A 78 25.93 11.02 0.75
CA ARG A 78 26.40 12.40 0.97
C ARG A 78 25.84 13.36 -0.06
N GLY A 79 25.82 12.98 -1.33
CA GLY A 79 25.32 13.85 -2.40
C GLY A 79 23.82 14.14 -2.30
N CYS A 80 23.02 13.16 -1.89
CA CYS A 80 21.59 13.31 -1.62
C CYS A 80 21.35 14.19 -0.39
N ASP A 81 22.08 13.96 0.72
CA ASP A 81 21.99 14.79 1.94
C ASP A 81 22.26 16.28 1.67
N ASN A 82 23.13 16.56 0.69
CA ASN A 82 23.53 17.91 0.32
C ASN A 82 22.65 18.54 -0.78
N GLY A 83 21.71 17.78 -1.34
CA GLY A 83 20.91 18.16 -2.51
C GLY A 83 21.74 18.36 -3.79
N SER A 84 22.95 17.81 -3.87
CA SER A 84 23.83 17.91 -5.04
C SER A 84 23.61 16.82 -6.08
N ILE A 85 22.90 15.75 -5.69
CA ILE A 85 22.51 14.66 -6.58
C ILE A 85 21.00 14.74 -6.78
N ASP A 86 20.57 14.77 -8.03
CA ASP A 86 19.17 14.56 -8.39
C ASP A 86 18.92 13.05 -8.43
N GLU A 87 18.07 12.56 -7.52
CA GLU A 87 17.70 11.14 -7.41
C GLU A 87 17.08 10.61 -8.70
N ASN A 88 16.46 11.48 -9.51
CA ASN A 88 15.82 11.11 -10.78
C ASN A 88 16.73 11.34 -12.00
N ASP A 89 18.02 11.59 -11.82
CA ASP A 89 18.94 11.77 -12.94
C ASP A 89 19.02 10.49 -13.76
N GLN A 90 18.74 10.61 -15.06
CA GLN A 90 18.78 9.53 -16.03
C GLN A 90 20.15 8.81 -16.08
N ALA A 91 21.23 9.47 -15.64
CA ALA A 91 22.55 8.85 -15.51
C ALA A 91 22.55 7.63 -14.56
N PHE A 92 21.77 7.65 -13.48
CA PHE A 92 21.65 6.53 -12.54
C PHE A 92 20.72 5.43 -13.07
N HIS A 93 19.85 5.75 -14.01
CA HIS A 93 18.91 4.80 -14.62
C HIS A 93 19.42 4.16 -15.92
N HIS A 94 20.73 4.29 -16.22
CA HIS A 94 21.32 3.80 -17.46
C HIS A 94 21.07 2.31 -17.76
N TYR A 95 21.00 1.47 -16.72
CA TYR A 95 20.76 0.02 -16.84
C TYR A 95 19.32 -0.39 -16.53
N ASP A 96 18.45 0.56 -16.20
CA ASP A 96 17.04 0.32 -16.00
C ASP A 96 16.31 0.49 -17.35
N HIS A 97 16.01 -0.64 -17.99
CA HIS A 97 15.28 -0.65 -19.26
C HIS A 97 13.81 -0.22 -19.13
N GLU A 98 13.26 -0.09 -17.91
CA GLU A 98 11.89 0.35 -17.67
C GLU A 98 11.79 1.84 -17.30
N TYR A 99 12.90 2.48 -16.90
CA TYR A 99 12.91 3.89 -16.49
C TYR A 99 12.62 4.82 -17.67
N GLY A 100 11.48 5.53 -17.60
CA GLY A 100 11.02 6.43 -18.65
C GLY A 100 10.27 5.75 -19.81
N SER A 101 10.01 4.44 -19.73
CA SER A 101 9.11 3.80 -20.69
C SER A 101 7.67 4.29 -20.45
N VAL A 102 7.11 4.99 -21.44
CA VAL A 102 5.68 5.36 -21.52
C VAL A 102 4.79 4.19 -21.07
N PRO A 103 3.72 4.41 -20.28
CA PRO A 103 3.03 3.37 -19.53
C PRO A 103 2.75 2.17 -20.43
N SER A 104 3.45 1.08 -20.15
CA SER A 104 3.42 -0.10 -21.00
C SER A 104 2.00 -0.66 -21.03
N ARG A 105 1.60 -1.20 -22.18
CA ARG A 105 0.28 -1.80 -22.46
C ARG A 105 -0.19 -2.77 -21.36
N SER A 106 0.73 -3.32 -20.56
CA SER A 106 0.49 -4.17 -19.40
C SER A 106 -0.13 -3.43 -18.21
N MET A 107 0.30 -2.21 -17.91
CA MET A 107 -0.25 -1.39 -16.82
C MET A 107 -1.69 -0.95 -17.13
N LEU A 108 -1.98 -0.62 -18.40
CA LEU A 108 -3.34 -0.36 -18.86
C LEU A 108 -4.25 -1.59 -18.66
N ARG A 109 -3.76 -2.79 -18.98
CA ARG A 109 -4.50 -4.05 -18.75
C ARG A 109 -4.78 -4.29 -17.26
N PHE A 110 -3.83 -3.97 -16.39
CA PHE A 110 -4.01 -4.04 -14.95
C PHE A 110 -5.10 -3.06 -14.47
N CYS A 111 -5.03 -1.79 -14.89
CA CYS A 111 -6.06 -0.80 -14.56
C CYS A 111 -7.45 -1.22 -15.05
N ILE A 112 -7.56 -1.74 -16.28
CA ILE A 112 -8.82 -2.26 -16.82
C ILE A 112 -9.33 -3.42 -15.95
N ALA A 113 -8.47 -4.37 -15.58
CA ALA A 113 -8.86 -5.49 -14.72
C ALA A 113 -9.36 -5.03 -13.35
N VAL A 114 -8.70 -4.05 -12.72
CA VAL A 114 -9.11 -3.45 -11.45
C VAL A 114 -10.48 -2.77 -11.59
N VAL A 115 -10.68 -1.96 -12.65
CA VAL A 115 -11.96 -1.30 -12.91
C VAL A 115 -13.06 -2.33 -13.13
N CYS A 116 -12.82 -3.36 -13.95
CA CYS A 116 -13.77 -4.45 -14.17
C CYS A 116 -14.15 -5.16 -12.87
N LEU A 117 -13.17 -5.46 -12.01
CA LEU A 117 -13.41 -6.10 -10.71
C LEU A 117 -14.28 -5.22 -9.80
N VAL A 118 -13.94 -3.94 -9.68
CA VAL A 118 -14.71 -2.97 -8.88
C VAL A 118 -16.11 -2.80 -9.44
N SER A 119 -16.28 -2.71 -10.76
CA SER A 119 -17.60 -2.62 -11.39
C SER A 119 -18.42 -3.89 -11.18
N PHE A 120 -17.79 -5.07 -11.21
CA PHE A 120 -18.50 -6.34 -10.99
C PHE A 120 -18.98 -6.45 -9.54
N LEU A 121 -18.12 -6.15 -8.58
CA LEU A 121 -18.45 -6.17 -7.15
C LEU A 121 -19.47 -5.08 -6.80
N GLY A 122 -19.22 -3.84 -7.21
CA GLY A 122 -20.11 -2.71 -6.96
C GLY A 122 -21.46 -2.87 -7.66
N GLY A 123 -21.46 -3.33 -8.92
CA GLY A 123 -22.67 -3.62 -9.67
C GLY A 123 -23.51 -4.71 -9.01
N GLY A 124 -22.88 -5.79 -8.54
CA GLY A 124 -23.56 -6.85 -7.79
C GLY A 124 -24.25 -6.34 -6.53
N ILE A 125 -23.58 -5.46 -5.77
CA ILE A 125 -24.15 -4.86 -4.55
C ILE A 125 -25.33 -3.93 -4.89
N ILE A 126 -25.21 -3.11 -5.93
CA ILE A 126 -26.29 -2.19 -6.35
C ILE A 126 -27.51 -2.98 -6.82
N VAL A 127 -27.32 -4.00 -7.67
CA VAL A 127 -28.41 -4.85 -8.17
C VAL A 127 -29.09 -5.57 -7.02
N ALA A 128 -28.33 -6.16 -6.10
CA ALA A 128 -28.89 -6.79 -4.90
C ALA A 128 -29.75 -5.80 -4.09
N ASN A 129 -29.27 -4.57 -3.89
CA ASN A 129 -30.01 -3.54 -3.18
C ASN A 129 -31.27 -3.07 -3.93
N MET A 130 -31.27 -3.06 -5.26
CA MET A 130 -32.45 -2.70 -6.07
C MET A 130 -33.51 -3.82 -6.11
N THR A 131 -33.11 -5.09 -6.01
CA THR A 131 -34.05 -6.23 -5.99
C THR A 131 -34.75 -6.43 -4.65
N VAL A 132 -34.25 -5.79 -3.58
CA VAL A 132 -34.90 -5.82 -2.27
C VAL A 132 -35.94 -4.70 -2.25
N GLU A 133 -37.19 -5.03 -2.59
CA GLU A 133 -38.24 -4.02 -2.70
C GLU A 133 -38.65 -3.43 -1.34
N ASN A 134 -38.53 -4.16 -0.20
CA ASN A 134 -38.74 -3.62 1.15
C ASN A 134 -38.11 -4.51 2.25
N PRO A 135 -36.95 -4.17 2.86
CA PRO A 135 -36.40 -4.98 3.94
C PRO A 135 -37.09 -4.63 5.28
N ALA A 136 -37.93 -5.53 5.83
CA ALA A 136 -38.55 -5.29 7.14
C ALA A 136 -37.63 -5.64 8.33
N SER A 137 -36.54 -6.38 8.11
CA SER A 137 -35.53 -6.70 9.13
C SER A 137 -34.21 -7.16 8.49
N MET A 138 -33.07 -6.70 9.04
CA MET A 138 -31.71 -7.05 8.61
C MET A 138 -31.19 -8.36 9.25
N PHE A 139 -31.93 -8.95 10.21
CA PHE A 139 -31.57 -10.22 10.85
C PHE A 139 -32.51 -11.35 10.41
N PRO A 140 -32.01 -12.59 10.20
CA PRO A 140 -32.86 -13.73 9.88
C PRO A 140 -33.85 -14.00 11.03
N PRO A 141 -35.13 -14.30 10.73
CA PRO A 141 -35.72 -14.55 9.42
C PRO A 141 -36.05 -13.25 8.66
N TYR A 142 -35.85 -13.25 7.34
CA TYR A 142 -36.25 -12.17 6.44
C TYR A 142 -37.77 -12.04 6.46
N LEU A 143 -38.29 -11.07 7.22
CA LEU A 143 -39.71 -10.74 7.24
C LEU A 143 -39.97 -9.73 6.12
N ASP A 144 -40.94 -10.02 5.23
CA ASP A 144 -41.46 -9.06 4.27
C ASP A 144 -42.55 -8.20 4.95
N ILE A 145 -42.66 -6.92 4.61
CA ILE A 145 -43.76 -6.05 5.08
C ILE A 145 -45.13 -6.60 4.65
N ASN A 146 -45.16 -7.36 3.55
CA ASN A 146 -46.35 -8.04 3.08
C ASN A 146 -46.77 -9.24 3.95
N ASP A 147 -45.85 -9.81 4.73
CA ASP A 147 -46.12 -10.90 5.69
C ASP A 147 -46.63 -10.37 7.04
N LEU A 148 -46.56 -9.06 7.28
CA LEU A 148 -47.09 -8.47 8.50
C LEU A 148 -48.62 -8.41 8.42
N PRO A 149 -49.34 -8.87 9.46
CA PRO A 149 -50.80 -8.86 9.46
C PRO A 149 -51.30 -7.42 9.38
N LYS A 150 -51.98 -7.09 8.27
CA LYS A 150 -52.68 -5.81 8.11
C LYS A 150 -53.71 -5.67 9.24
N LYS A 151 -53.45 -4.74 10.16
CA LYS A 151 -54.35 -4.41 11.27
C LYS A 151 -55.71 -4.03 10.67
N LYS A 152 -56.69 -4.94 10.76
CA LYS A 152 -58.09 -4.60 10.50
C LYS A 152 -58.48 -3.57 11.54
N LEU A 153 -58.69 -2.33 11.09
CA LEU A 153 -59.40 -1.32 11.87
C LEU A 153 -60.81 -1.87 12.13
N PRO A 154 -61.25 -2.03 13.39
CA PRO A 154 -62.64 -2.34 13.64
C PRO A 154 -63.45 -1.07 13.39
N ILE A 155 -64.14 -1.03 12.24
CA ILE A 155 -65.35 -0.23 12.11
C ILE A 155 -66.46 -1.08 12.74
N ASP A 156 -66.85 -0.75 13.96
CA ASP A 156 -68.25 -0.59 14.37
C ASP A 156 -68.35 -0.43 15.90
N GLY A 157 -68.95 0.70 16.30
CA GLY A 157 -69.71 0.85 17.54
C GLY A 157 -68.97 0.69 18.87
N LEU A 158 -68.34 1.76 19.37
CA LEU A 158 -68.29 1.99 20.82
C LEU A 158 -68.29 3.49 21.13
N ILE A 159 -69.36 3.88 21.83
CA ILE A 159 -69.67 5.21 22.34
C ILE A 159 -68.50 5.69 23.21
N VAL A 160 -67.86 6.79 22.83
CA VAL A 160 -66.86 7.48 23.66
C VAL A 160 -67.63 8.34 24.68
N PRO A 161 -67.55 8.10 26.00
CA PRO A 161 -68.05 9.07 26.95
C PRO A 161 -67.12 10.30 26.96
N LYS A 162 -67.72 11.50 26.91
CA LYS A 162 -67.00 12.79 26.97
C LYS A 162 -66.07 12.84 28.20
N PRO A 163 -64.84 13.36 28.08
CA PRO A 163 -63.99 13.59 29.23
C PRO A 163 -64.56 14.72 30.11
N LYS A 164 -64.59 14.47 31.42
CA LYS A 164 -64.97 15.41 32.48
C LYS A 164 -63.76 16.35 32.75
N PRO A 165 -63.92 17.68 32.81
CA PRO A 165 -62.80 18.57 33.08
C PRO A 165 -62.70 18.84 34.58
N GLU A 166 -61.58 18.53 35.21
CA GLU A 166 -61.20 19.04 36.53
C GLU A 166 -59.70 18.81 36.75
N TRP A 167 -58.91 19.87 36.57
CA TRP A 167 -57.54 19.97 37.09
C TRP A 167 -57.55 21.06 38.17
N PRO A 168 -57.23 20.75 39.44
CA PRO A 168 -57.01 21.78 40.44
C PRO A 168 -55.51 22.11 40.50
N GLY A 169 -55.20 23.39 40.32
CA GLY A 169 -54.07 24.04 41.01
C GLY A 169 -52.68 23.78 40.46
N SER A 170 -52.20 24.70 39.62
CA SER A 170 -50.85 25.25 39.73
C SER A 170 -50.80 26.63 39.05
N GLU A 171 -51.56 27.57 39.59
CA GLU A 171 -51.07 28.95 39.68
C GLU A 171 -50.09 29.02 40.86
N GLU A 172 -49.17 29.99 40.83
CA GLU A 172 -47.90 30.10 41.59
C GLU A 172 -46.76 29.38 40.83
N TYR A 173 -45.76 30.03 40.24
CA TYR A 173 -45.00 31.21 40.66
C TYR A 173 -44.44 31.98 39.44
N PHE A 174 -44.80 33.25 39.31
CA PHE A 174 -44.00 34.30 38.65
C PHE A 174 -44.21 35.57 39.47
N VAL A 175 -43.24 35.92 40.32
CA VAL A 175 -42.49 37.20 40.41
C VAL A 175 -41.33 36.98 41.38
#